data_AF-A0A923L482-F1
#
_entry.id   AF-A0A923L482-F1
#
_cell.length_a   1.000
_cell.length_b   1.000
_cell.length_c   1.000
_cell.angle_alpha   90.00
_cell.angle_beta   90.00
_cell.angle_gamma   90.00
#
_symmetry.space_group_name_H-M   'P 1'
#
loop_
_entity.id
_entity.type
_entity.pdbx_description
1 polymer ?
#
loop_
_entity_poly.entity_id
_entity_poly.type
_entity_poly.pdbx_seq_one_letter_code
_entity_poly.pdbx_strand_id
1 'polypeptide(L)'
;MTINIAMVDVTVSKPDHDFNEREQKIIEVLLLNLAAHGNSYATKENMAFTPNEKKKDTLFSFQFAWQQSIPKEQYDELVSSIQRKYETAFNMCDIENVEIQFLENAYLKK
;
A
#
# COMPACT_ATOMS: atom_id res chain seq x y z
N MET A 1 -2.84 12.67 -22.60
CA MET A 1 -2.45 11.26 -22.43
C MET A 1 -3.11 10.76 -21.17
N THR A 2 -4.02 9.80 -21.27
CA THR A 2 -4.58 9.10 -20.11
C THR A 2 -3.43 8.29 -19.50
N ILE A 3 -2.97 8.66 -18.30
CA ILE A 3 -1.96 7.88 -17.60
C ILE A 3 -2.67 6.62 -17.11
N ASN A 4 -2.40 5.52 -17.79
CA ASN A 4 -2.88 4.20 -17.41
C ASN A 4 -1.92 3.65 -16.34
N ILE A 5 -2.44 3.36 -15.16
CA ILE A 5 -1.63 2.93 -14.02
C ILE A 5 -1.68 1.41 -13.97
N ALA A 6 -0.55 0.76 -14.26
CA ALA A 6 -0.44 -0.69 -14.26
C ALA A 6 0.05 -1.23 -12.92
N MET A 7 0.76 -0.40 -12.15
CA MET A 7 1.32 -0.76 -10.86
C MET A 7 1.52 0.45 -9.95
N VAL A 8 1.52 0.18 -8.65
CA VAL A 8 1.85 1.13 -7.59
C VAL A 8 2.67 0.43 -6.52
N ASP A 9 3.79 1.02 -6.13
CA ASP A 9 4.52 0.61 -4.94
C ASP A 9 3.93 1.35 -3.74
N VAL A 10 3.59 0.61 -2.70
CA VAL A 10 3.07 1.14 -1.45
C VAL A 10 4.08 0.86 -0.34
N THR A 11 4.57 1.92 0.28
CA THR A 11 5.51 1.83 1.39
C THR A 11 4.90 2.47 2.62
N VAL A 12 4.98 1.76 3.75
CA VAL A 12 4.64 2.30 5.07
C VAL A 12 5.90 2.26 5.92
N SER A 13 6.32 3.44 6.37
CA SER A 13 7.50 3.60 7.23
C SER A 13 7.10 4.13 8.59
N LYS A 14 7.79 3.66 9.62
CA LYS A 14 7.72 4.19 10.98
C LYS A 14 9.15 4.30 11.50
N PRO A 15 9.73 5.52 11.53
CA PRO A 15 11.06 5.74 12.07
C PRO A 15 11.19 5.18 13.49
N ASP A 16 12.29 4.48 13.75
CA ASP A 16 12.67 3.97 15.08
C ASP A 16 11.59 3.10 15.76
N HIS A 17 10.84 2.31 14.98
CA HIS A 17 9.89 1.36 15.56
C HIS A 17 10.62 0.26 16.35
N ASP A 18 9.99 -0.25 17.40
CA ASP A 18 10.49 -1.31 18.28
C ASP A 18 9.80 -2.67 18.03
N PHE A 19 8.92 -2.74 17.03
CA PHE A 19 8.22 -3.97 16.69
C PHE A 19 9.16 -5.13 16.38
N ASN A 20 8.88 -6.28 16.99
CA ASN A 20 9.54 -7.53 16.65
C ASN A 20 9.06 -8.11 15.31
N GLU A 21 9.74 -9.13 14.79
CA GLU A 21 9.41 -9.74 13.49
C GLU A 21 7.96 -10.24 13.41
N ARG A 22 7.42 -10.77 14.50
CA ARG A 22 6.05 -11.29 14.55
C ARG A 22 5.04 -10.15 14.45
N GLU A 23 5.24 -9.06 15.19
CA GLU A 23 4.38 -7.87 15.14
C GLU A 23 4.42 -7.22 13.77
N GLN A 24 5.60 -7.07 13.18
CA GLN A 24 5.76 -6.56 11.82
C GLN A 24 5.00 -7.45 10.82
N LYS A 25 5.04 -8.77 10.96
CA LYS A 25 4.31 -9.68 10.07
C LYS A 25 2.79 -9.56 10.24
N ILE A 26 2.30 -9.36 11.47
CA ILE A 26 0.87 -9.12 11.75
C ILE A 26 0.42 -7.81 11.08
N ILE A 27 1.18 -6.73 11.26
CA ILE A 27 0.92 -5.44 10.62
C ILE A 27 0.90 -5.61 9.10
N GLU A 28 1.89 -6.31 8.54
CA GLU A 28 1.95 -6.55 7.09
C GLU A 28 0.70 -7.26 6.55
N VAL A 29 0.28 -8.35 7.21
CA VAL A 29 -0.90 -9.11 6.79
C VAL A 29 -2.18 -8.26 6.93
N LEU A 30 -2.29 -7.46 7.99
CA LEU A 30 -3.41 -6.53 8.17
C LEU A 30 -3.46 -5.54 7.00
N LEU A 31 -2.33 -4.89 6.69
CA LEU A 31 -2.24 -3.90 5.62
C LEU A 31 -2.48 -4.51 4.23
N LEU A 32 -2.04 -5.74 3.97
CA LEU A 32 -2.37 -6.46 2.74
C LEU A 32 -3.88 -6.68 2.60
N ASN A 33 -4.55 -7.13 3.67
CA ASN A 33 -6.00 -7.35 3.64
C ASN A 33 -6.77 -6.04 3.43
N LEU A 34 -6.36 -4.96 4.09
CA LEU A 34 -6.97 -3.65 3.91
C LEU A 34 -6.76 -3.09 2.49
N ALA A 35 -5.58 -3.32 1.91
CA ALA A 35 -5.30 -2.98 0.51
C ALA A 35 -6.17 -3.79 -0.47
N ALA A 36 -6.29 -5.11 -0.25
CA ALA A 36 -7.15 -5.96 -1.06
C ALA A 36 -8.62 -5.53 -1.01
N HIS A 37 -9.12 -5.15 0.17
CA HIS A 37 -10.47 -4.59 0.31
C HIS A 37 -10.59 -3.21 -0.36
N GLY A 38 -9.57 -2.35 -0.25
CA GLY A 38 -9.52 -1.08 -0.95
C GLY A 38 -9.61 -1.25 -2.46
N ASN A 39 -8.86 -2.21 -2.99
CA ASN A 39 -8.87 -2.58 -4.40
C ASN A 39 -10.22 -3.14 -4.87
N SER A 40 -10.77 -4.12 -4.15
CA SER A 40 -12.09 -4.69 -4.51
C SER A 40 -13.20 -3.63 -4.57
N TYR A 41 -13.12 -2.62 -3.71
CA TYR A 41 -14.06 -1.50 -3.70
C TYR A 41 -13.87 -0.57 -4.91
N ALA A 42 -12.64 -0.10 -5.15
CA ALA A 42 -12.35 0.97 -6.11
C ALA A 42 -12.23 0.47 -7.57
N THR A 43 -11.54 -0.64 -7.78
CA THR A 43 -11.20 -1.13 -9.13
C THR A 43 -12.14 -2.24 -9.58
N LYS A 44 -12.60 -3.08 -8.63
CA LYS A 44 -13.32 -4.34 -8.89
C LYS A 44 -12.51 -5.35 -9.73
N GLU A 45 -11.20 -5.14 -9.85
CA GLU A 45 -10.28 -5.97 -10.61
C GLU A 45 -9.43 -6.85 -9.70
N ASN A 46 -8.85 -7.91 -10.26
CA ASN A 46 -7.84 -8.70 -9.55
C ASN A 46 -6.54 -7.91 -9.44
N MET A 47 -5.90 -7.99 -8.27
CA MET A 47 -4.64 -7.31 -7.97
C MET A 47 -3.62 -8.34 -7.50
N ALA A 48 -2.45 -8.35 -8.14
CA ALA A 48 -1.30 -9.10 -7.68
C ALA A 48 -0.50 -8.26 -6.67
N PHE A 49 0.09 -8.91 -5.68
CA PHE A 49 0.93 -8.27 -4.67
C PHE A 49 2.30 -8.95 -4.64
N THR A 50 3.35 -8.16 -4.76
CA THR A 50 4.74 -8.62 -4.70
C THR A 50 5.47 -7.86 -3.60
N PRO A 51 6.13 -8.52 -2.64
CA PRO A 51 6.90 -7.83 -1.61
C PRO A 51 8.10 -7.11 -2.23
N ASN A 52 8.35 -5.89 -1.78
CA ASN A 52 9.56 -5.14 -2.10
C ASN A 52 10.58 -5.27 -0.95
N GLU A 53 11.84 -4.92 -1.22
CA GLU A 53 12.88 -4.90 -0.19
C GLU A 53 12.54 -3.86 0.89
N LYS A 54 12.58 -4.29 2.17
CA LYS A 54 12.30 -3.42 3.31
C LYS A 54 13.58 -2.79 3.84
N LYS A 55 13.52 -1.50 4.16
CA LYS A 55 14.55 -0.82 4.96
C LYS A 55 14.26 -1.02 6.45
N LYS A 56 15.23 -0.67 7.30
CA LYS A 56 15.14 -0.82 8.75
C LYS A 56 13.86 -0.23 9.37
N ASP A 57 13.42 0.92 8.88
CA ASP A 57 12.25 1.65 9.40
C ASP A 57 10.96 1.36 8.61
N THR A 58 10.97 0.35 7.75
CA THR A 58 9.85 0.03 6.86
C THR A 58 9.01 -1.11 7.43
N LEU A 59 7.77 -0.81 7.81
CA LEU A 59 6.80 -1.81 8.28
C LEU A 59 6.22 -2.60 7.10
N PHE A 60 6.01 -1.94 5.97
CA PHE A 60 5.33 -2.49 4.80
C PHE A 60 5.98 -1.96 3.52
N SER A 61 6.27 -2.84 2.57
CA SER A 61 6.64 -2.42 1.22
C SER A 61 6.20 -3.49 0.22
N PHE A 62 5.20 -3.16 -0.61
CA PHE A 62 4.66 -4.05 -1.62
C PHE A 62 4.38 -3.30 -2.91
N GLN A 63 4.63 -3.98 -4.02
CA GLN A 63 4.12 -3.60 -5.32
C GLN A 63 2.75 -4.23 -5.53
N PHE A 64 1.78 -3.39 -5.87
CA PHE A 64 0.48 -3.81 -6.37
C PHE A 64 0.44 -3.65 -7.88
N ALA A 65 -0.03 -4.67 -8.58
CA ALA A 65 -0.11 -4.67 -10.04
C ALA A 65 -1.43 -5.25 -10.54
N TRP A 66 -1.91 -4.72 -11.65
CA TRP A 66 -3.13 -5.16 -12.30
C TRP A 66 -2.81 -5.75 -13.67
N GLN A 67 -3.59 -6.75 -14.08
CA GLN A 67 -3.46 -7.37 -15.40
C GLN A 67 -3.75 -6.37 -16.53
N GLN A 68 -4.77 -5.54 -16.31
CA GLN A 68 -5.08 -4.39 -17.16
C GLN A 68 -4.84 -3.12 -16.35
N SER A 69 -4.23 -2.13 -16.99
CA SER A 69 -4.02 -0.84 -16.33
C SER A 69 -5.35 -0.22 -15.93
N ILE A 70 -5.40 0.34 -14.73
CA ILE A 70 -6.59 1.02 -14.23
C ILE A 70 -6.60 2.50 -14.67
N PRO A 71 -7.79 3.08 -14.89
CA PRO A 71 -7.94 4.52 -15.11
C PRO A 71 -7.53 5.33 -13.87
N LYS A 72 -7.10 6.57 -14.09
CA LYS A 72 -6.71 7.49 -13.00
C LYS A 72 -7.78 7.65 -11.93
N GLU A 73 -9.06 7.76 -12.29
CA GLU A 73 -10.15 7.92 -11.32
C GLU A 73 -10.24 6.74 -10.35
N GLN A 74 -10.11 5.51 -10.86
CA GLN A 74 -10.11 4.30 -10.03
C GLN A 74 -8.85 4.23 -9.15
N TYR A 75 -7.72 4.70 -9.66
CA TYR A 75 -6.49 4.78 -8.87
C TYR A 75 -6.60 5.81 -7.75
N ASP A 76 -7.13 6.99 -8.01
CA ASP A 76 -7.32 8.04 -6.99
C ASP A 76 -8.29 7.53 -5.90
N GLU A 77 -9.34 6.81 -6.29
CA GLU A 77 -10.27 6.14 -5.36
C GLU A 77 -9.58 5.02 -4.56
N LEU A 78 -8.74 4.21 -5.20
CA LEU A 78 -7.95 3.17 -4.55
C LEU A 78 -7.04 3.77 -3.48
N VAL A 79 -6.22 4.76 -3.83
CA VAL A 79 -5.27 5.40 -2.92
C VAL A 79 -6.01 5.99 -1.73
N SER A 80 -7.07 6.76 -1.97
CA SER A 80 -7.90 7.34 -0.91
C SER A 80 -8.50 6.26 0.01
N SER A 81 -8.98 5.16 -0.58
CA SER A 81 -9.56 4.04 0.15
C SER A 81 -8.53 3.31 1.02
N ILE A 82 -7.33 3.04 0.49
CA ILE A 82 -6.24 2.38 1.21
C ILE A 82 -5.71 3.29 2.31
N GLN A 83 -5.40 4.54 1.98
CA GLN A 83 -4.85 5.51 2.93
C GLN A 83 -5.75 5.66 4.15
N ARG A 84 -7.05 5.93 3.95
CA ARG A 84 -8.03 6.01 5.05
C ARG A 84 -8.09 4.73 5.87
N LYS A 85 -8.03 3.55 5.24
CA LYS A 85 -8.09 2.27 5.98
C LYS A 85 -6.83 2.05 6.81
N TYR A 86 -5.67 2.39 6.27
CA TYR A 86 -4.39 2.30 6.96
C TYR A 86 -4.36 3.26 8.14
N GLU A 87 -4.70 4.54 7.92
CA GLU A 87 -4.79 5.55 8.97
C GLU A 87 -5.76 5.13 10.09
N THR A 88 -6.96 4.64 9.75
CA THR A 88 -7.90 4.10 10.75
C THR A 88 -7.30 2.92 11.52
N ALA A 89 -6.64 1.98 10.84
CA ALA A 89 -6.03 0.83 11.50
C ALA A 89 -4.89 1.25 12.44
N PHE A 90 -4.05 2.19 12.02
CA PHE A 90 -2.97 2.73 12.86
C PHE A 90 -3.54 3.44 14.09
N ASN A 91 -4.57 4.26 13.93
CA ASN A 91 -5.25 4.91 15.05
C ASN A 91 -5.89 3.89 16.03
N MET A 92 -6.48 2.81 15.53
CA MET A 92 -7.08 1.77 16.38
C MET A 92 -6.04 0.95 17.15
N CYS A 93 -4.81 0.90 16.66
CA CYS A 93 -3.70 0.18 17.27
C CYS A 93 -2.73 1.11 18.03
N ASP A 94 -3.08 2.38 18.21
CA ASP A 94 -2.22 3.41 18.81
C ASP A 94 -0.82 3.50 18.16
N ILE A 95 -0.73 3.26 16.84
CA ILE A 95 0.52 3.34 16.07
C ILE A 95 0.65 4.75 15.48
N GLU A 96 1.48 5.59 16.12
CA GLU A 96 1.70 6.96 15.69
C GLU A 96 2.97 7.13 14.82
N ASN A 97 3.09 8.31 14.19
CA ASN A 97 4.25 8.72 13.38
C ASN A 97 4.54 7.76 12.21
N VAL A 98 3.48 7.37 11.51
CA VAL A 98 3.56 6.50 10.34
C VAL A 98 3.50 7.34 9.07
N GLU A 99 4.38 7.07 8.12
CA GLU A 99 4.38 7.68 6.80
C GLU A 99 3.92 6.64 5.76
N ILE A 100 2.93 7.00 4.95
CA ILE A 100 2.40 6.17 3.86
C ILE A 100 2.77 6.83 2.53
N GLN A 101 3.45 6.10 1.66
CA GLN A 101 3.85 6.57 0.34
C GLN A 101 3.29 5.66 -0.75
N PHE A 102 2.73 6.26 -1.80
CA PHE A 102 2.27 5.59 -3.01
C PHE A 102 3.12 6.07 -4.18
N LEU A 103 3.71 5.14 -4.93
CA LEU A 103 4.55 5.42 -6.07
C LEU A 103 4.02 4.69 -7.31
N GLU A 104 3.38 5.43 -8.20
CA GLU A 104 2.87 4.92 -9.48
C GLU A 104 4.02 4.54 -10.42
N ASN A 105 3.87 3.41 -11.12
CA ASN A 105 4.71 3.02 -12.25
C ASN A 105 6.21 3.22 -11.99
N ALA A 106 6.73 2.66 -10.91
CA ALA A 106 8.09 2.92 -10.42
C ALA A 106 9.21 2.70 -11.47
N TYR A 107 8.96 1.89 -12.52
CA TYR A 107 9.86 1.71 -13.67
C TYR A 107 10.06 2.97 -14.54
N LEU A 108 9.17 3.96 -14.47
CA LEU A 108 9.29 5.24 -15.19
C LEU A 108 10.24 6.23 -14.50
N LYS A 109 10.59 5.99 -13.24
CA LYS A 109 11.63 6.76 -12.54
C LYS A 109 13.00 6.12 -12.82
N LYS A 110 13.62 6.52 -13.93
CA LYS A 110 15.07 6.36 -14.16
C LYS A 110 15.78 7.67 -13.85
#